data_AF-A0A9E2AKN2-F1
#
_entry.id   AF-A0A9E2AKN2-F1
#
_cell.length_a   1.000
_cell.length_b   1.000
_cell.length_c   1.000
_cell.angle_alpha   90.00
_cell.angle_beta   90.00
_cell.angle_gamma   90.00
#
_symmetry.space_group_name_H-M   'P 1'
#
loop_
_entity.id
_entity.type
_entity.pdbx_description
1 polymer ?
#
loop_
_entity_poly.entity_id
_entity_poly.type
_entity_poly.pdbx_seq_one_letter_code
_entity_poly.pdbx_strand_id
1 'polypeptide(L)'
;MKVFYLFMACLFLSQNPVIAQKRKTKKAGPTIVLNDSNYNGLKWRNIGPFRGGRSVASTGVIGQPHTYYMGSTGGGVWKTTDDGITWKNISDGFFKTGTVGAIAVSESNTNIVYVGMGEHAARGVMTSMGDGMYKSTDAGKTWSHIGLDQSRHISDVVI
;
A
#
# COMPACT_ATOMS: atom_id res chain seq x y z
N MET A 1 -47.45 68.64 5.24
CA MET A 1 -46.99 68.70 3.83
C MET A 1 -45.47 68.58 3.64
N LYS A 2 -44.59 69.01 4.57
CA LYS A 2 -43.12 68.94 4.39
C LYS A 2 -42.48 67.55 4.57
N VAL A 3 -43.13 66.61 5.26
CA VAL A 3 -42.59 65.26 5.53
C VAL A 3 -42.77 64.30 4.34
N PHE A 4 -43.79 64.54 3.50
CA PHE A 4 -44.06 63.72 2.31
C PHE A 4 -43.05 63.95 1.18
N TYR A 5 -42.56 65.19 1.02
CA TYR A 5 -41.50 65.52 0.06
C TYR A 5 -40.14 64.92 0.45
N LEU A 6 -39.88 64.72 1.76
CA LEU A 6 -38.64 64.11 2.23
C LEU A 6 -38.56 62.61 1.90
N PHE A 7 -39.72 61.93 1.87
CA PHE A 7 -39.78 60.51 1.51
C PHE A 7 -39.65 60.28 -0.01
N MET A 8 -40.14 61.21 -0.83
CA MET A 8 -40.05 61.12 -2.29
C MET A 8 -38.64 61.49 -2.82
N ALA A 9 -37.86 62.27 -2.07
CA ALA A 9 -36.48 62.62 -2.41
C ALA A 9 -35.48 61.45 -2.21
N CYS A 10 -35.76 60.52 -1.30
CA CYS A 10 -34.90 59.36 -1.06
C CYS A 10 -35.06 58.23 -2.12
N LEU A 11 -36.16 58.22 -2.88
CA LEU A 11 -36.43 57.21 -3.91
C LEU A 11 -35.75 57.51 -5.26
N PHE A 12 -35.20 58.71 -5.45
CA PHE A 12 -34.49 59.08 -6.68
C PHE A 12 -32.96 58.90 -6.61
N LEU A 13 -32.40 58.53 -5.44
CA LEU A 13 -30.94 58.40 -5.24
C LEU A 13 -30.39 56.97 -5.42
N SER A 14 -31.21 55.99 -5.83
CA SER A 14 -30.80 54.58 -5.87
C SER A 14 -30.73 53.94 -7.26
N GLN A 15 -30.55 54.73 -8.33
CA GLN A 15 -30.34 54.18 -9.68
C GLN A 15 -28.88 54.28 -10.11
N ASN A 16 -27.97 53.68 -9.35
CA ASN A 16 -26.63 53.40 -9.87
C ASN A 16 -26.71 52.08 -10.67
N PRO A 17 -26.43 52.08 -11.98
CA PRO A 17 -26.33 50.83 -12.71
C PRO A 17 -25.14 50.05 -12.15
N VAL A 18 -25.41 48.92 -11.52
CA VAL A 18 -24.39 47.96 -11.11
C VAL A 18 -23.82 47.37 -12.41
N ILE A 19 -22.76 47.97 -12.93
CA ILE A 19 -21.94 47.36 -13.97
C ILE A 19 -21.13 46.26 -13.28
N ALA A 20 -21.75 45.09 -13.12
CA ALA A 20 -21.05 43.89 -12.71
C ALA A 20 -20.04 43.54 -13.80
N GLN A 21 -18.76 43.49 -13.44
CA GLN A 21 -17.71 43.08 -14.36
C GLN A 21 -18.03 41.66 -14.84
N LYS A 22 -18.29 41.49 -16.14
CA LYS A 22 -18.56 40.18 -16.75
C LYS A 22 -17.36 39.29 -16.45
N ARG A 23 -17.50 38.37 -15.48
CA ARG A 23 -16.44 37.44 -15.09
C ARG A 23 -16.01 36.72 -16.37
N LYS A 24 -14.78 36.99 -16.85
CA LYS A 24 -14.24 36.25 -18.00
C LYS A 24 -14.32 34.78 -17.62
N THR A 25 -15.21 34.05 -18.28
CA THR A 25 -15.22 32.59 -18.20
C THR A 25 -13.84 32.15 -18.66
N LYS A 26 -13.04 31.66 -17.71
CA LYS A 26 -11.75 31.07 -18.01
C LYS A 26 -12.06 29.96 -19.01
N LYS A 27 -11.66 30.12 -20.29
CA LYS A 27 -11.81 29.05 -21.28
C LYS A 27 -11.23 27.81 -20.63
N ALA A 28 -12.06 26.78 -20.44
CA ALA A 28 -11.57 25.50 -19.99
C ALA A 28 -10.44 25.11 -20.94
N GLY A 29 -9.26 24.81 -20.37
CA GLY A 29 -8.17 24.26 -21.17
C GLY A 29 -8.66 22.98 -21.86
N PRO A 30 -7.96 22.50 -22.90
CA PRO A 30 -8.32 21.25 -23.54
C PRO A 30 -8.46 20.15 -22.48
N THR A 31 -9.61 19.47 -22.47
CA THR A 31 -9.84 18.32 -21.59
C THR A 31 -8.93 17.19 -22.05
N ILE A 32 -7.92 16.87 -21.25
CA ILE A 32 -7.07 15.71 -21.50
C ILE A 32 -7.89 14.48 -21.12
N VAL A 33 -8.35 13.73 -22.13
CA VAL A 33 -8.98 12.42 -21.92
C VAL A 33 -7.86 11.39 -21.81
N LEU A 34 -7.66 10.85 -20.61
CA LEU A 34 -6.71 9.77 -20.38
C LEU A 34 -7.41 8.44 -20.62
N ASN A 35 -6.90 7.67 -21.59
CA ASN A 35 -7.34 6.30 -21.83
C ASN A 35 -6.38 5.33 -21.14
N ASP A 36 -6.91 4.41 -20.33
CA ASP A 36 -6.10 3.39 -19.61
C ASP A 36 -5.23 2.55 -20.57
N SER A 37 -5.70 2.34 -21.80
CA SER A 37 -4.98 1.62 -22.84
C SER A 37 -3.60 2.20 -23.17
N ASN A 38 -3.40 3.51 -22.96
CA ASN A 38 -2.12 4.18 -23.19
C ASN A 38 -1.07 3.81 -22.15
N TYR A 39 -1.46 3.18 -21.05
CA TYR A 39 -0.60 2.84 -19.92
C TYR A 39 -0.30 1.35 -19.78
N ASN A 40 -0.83 0.50 -20.68
CA ASN A 40 -0.64 -0.95 -20.65
C ASN A 40 0.83 -1.42 -20.70
N GLY A 41 1.73 -0.58 -21.22
CA GLY A 41 3.17 -0.87 -21.30
C GLY A 41 3.98 -0.44 -20.08
N LEU A 42 3.36 0.24 -19.09
CA LEU A 42 4.08 0.71 -17.91
C LEU A 42 4.45 -0.46 -16.99
N LYS A 43 5.69 -0.44 -16.52
CA LYS A 43 6.20 -1.40 -15.55
C LYS A 43 6.53 -0.69 -14.26
N TRP A 44 6.07 -1.26 -13.15
CA TRP A 44 6.53 -0.85 -11.84
C TRP A 44 8.03 -1.11 -11.72
N ARG A 45 8.76 -0.11 -11.20
CA ARG A 45 10.17 -0.26 -10.84
C ARG A 45 10.39 0.34 -9.46
N ASN A 46 11.20 -0.33 -8.67
CA ASN A 46 11.68 0.23 -7.41
C ASN A 46 12.62 1.42 -7.73
N ILE A 47 12.36 2.57 -7.12
CA ILE A 47 13.19 3.79 -7.27
C ILE A 47 14.14 3.99 -6.09
N GLY A 48 14.22 3.01 -5.19
CA GLY A 48 14.96 3.08 -3.94
C GLY A 48 14.18 3.73 -2.80
N PRO A 49 14.79 3.76 -1.59
CA PRO A 49 16.15 3.29 -1.31
C PRO A 49 16.29 1.77 -1.44
N PHE A 50 17.43 1.29 -1.95
CA PHE A 50 17.74 -0.16 -2.07
C PHE A 50 18.12 -0.81 -0.72
N ARG A 51 17.71 -0.18 0.38
CA ARG A 51 18.02 -0.59 1.75
C ARG A 51 16.74 -1.15 2.36
N GLY A 52 16.86 -2.27 3.07
CA GLY A 52 15.73 -2.92 3.72
C GLY A 52 15.03 -1.99 4.72
N GLY A 53 13.72 -2.18 4.87
CA GLY A 53 12.94 -1.59 5.95
C GLY A 53 12.94 -2.47 7.20
N ARG A 54 11.94 -2.28 8.06
CA ARG A 54 11.77 -3.12 9.25
C ARG A 54 11.31 -4.54 8.86
N SER A 55 11.93 -5.53 9.49
CA SER A 55 11.53 -6.93 9.46
C SER A 55 11.41 -7.45 10.89
N VAL A 56 10.43 -8.33 11.13
CA VAL A 56 10.22 -9.03 12.42
C VAL A 56 10.22 -10.55 12.26
N ALA A 57 10.43 -11.05 11.03
CA ALA A 57 10.45 -12.46 10.71
C ALA A 57 11.60 -12.73 9.76
N SER A 58 12.43 -13.70 10.08
CA SER A 58 13.52 -14.15 9.19
C SER A 58 13.83 -15.61 9.45
N THR A 59 14.20 -16.34 8.42
CA THR A 59 14.64 -17.73 8.57
C THR A 59 15.65 -18.12 7.49
N GLY A 60 16.58 -19.00 7.86
CA GLY A 60 17.52 -19.63 6.93
C GLY A 60 16.94 -20.92 6.33
N VAL A 61 17.73 -21.58 5.49
CA VAL A 61 17.32 -22.85 4.86
C VAL A 61 18.39 -23.90 5.11
N ILE A 62 17.98 -25.05 5.65
CA ILE A 62 18.88 -26.16 5.92
C ILE A 62 19.56 -26.65 4.62
N GLY A 63 20.87 -26.86 4.68
CA GLY A 63 21.68 -27.27 3.51
C GLY A 63 21.87 -26.19 2.43
N GLN A 64 21.36 -24.97 2.61
CA GLN A 64 21.49 -23.86 1.67
C GLN A 64 22.01 -22.60 2.38
N PRO A 65 23.32 -22.51 2.65
CA PRO A 65 23.90 -21.46 3.51
C PRO A 65 23.76 -20.04 2.96
N HIS A 66 23.45 -19.88 1.67
CA HIS A 66 23.28 -18.56 1.03
C HIS A 66 21.81 -18.14 0.90
N THR A 67 20.87 -19.00 1.31
CA THR A 67 19.43 -18.78 1.12
C THR A 67 18.76 -18.34 2.42
N TYR A 68 18.10 -17.19 2.37
CA TYR A 68 17.38 -16.62 3.51
C TYR A 68 16.04 -16.04 3.06
N TYR A 69 15.08 -16.06 3.98
CA TYR A 69 13.79 -15.40 3.85
C TYR A 69 13.65 -14.32 4.91
N MET A 70 13.03 -13.19 4.55
CA MET A 70 12.60 -12.18 5.52
C MET A 70 11.17 -11.74 5.25
N GLY A 71 10.46 -11.41 6.32
CA GLY A 71 9.12 -10.87 6.32
C GLY A 71 9.15 -9.43 6.78
N SER A 72 8.66 -8.52 5.95
CA SER A 72 8.64 -7.10 6.27
C SER A 72 7.32 -6.68 6.93
N THR A 73 7.34 -5.59 7.70
CA THR A 73 6.14 -5.06 8.37
C THR A 73 5.33 -4.12 7.47
N GLY A 74 5.33 -4.35 6.15
CA GLY A 74 4.75 -3.42 5.18
C GLY A 74 5.24 -3.57 3.72
N GLY A 75 5.65 -4.76 3.31
CA GLY A 75 6.21 -5.01 1.97
C GLY A 75 6.31 -6.49 1.59
N GLY A 76 5.62 -7.37 2.32
CA GLY A 76 5.55 -8.80 2.02
C GLY A 76 6.80 -9.58 2.38
N VAL A 77 6.99 -10.70 1.67
CA VAL A 77 8.08 -11.67 1.88
C VAL A 77 9.15 -11.51 0.81
N TRP A 78 10.39 -11.53 1.25
CA TRP A 78 11.56 -11.40 0.41
C TRP A 78 12.50 -12.58 0.58
N LYS A 79 13.14 -12.98 -0.50
CA LYS A 79 14.13 -14.06 -0.53
C LYS A 79 15.44 -13.59 -1.14
N THR A 80 16.54 -14.02 -0.55
CA THR A 80 17.90 -13.91 -1.10
C THR A 80 18.46 -15.32 -1.33
N THR A 81 19.42 -15.43 -2.24
CA THR A 81 20.23 -16.63 -2.48
C THR A 81 21.71 -16.29 -2.61
N ASP A 82 22.10 -15.10 -2.15
CA ASP A 82 23.41 -14.48 -2.32
C ASP A 82 23.83 -13.71 -1.06
N ASP A 83 23.63 -14.34 0.10
CA ASP A 83 24.06 -13.80 1.41
C ASP A 83 23.45 -12.44 1.78
N GLY A 84 22.25 -12.16 1.26
CA GLY A 84 21.55 -10.91 1.51
C GLY A 84 22.06 -9.72 0.70
N ILE A 85 22.94 -9.94 -0.29
CA ILE A 85 23.38 -8.91 -1.23
C ILE A 85 22.19 -8.42 -2.06
N THR A 86 21.36 -9.34 -2.57
CA THR A 86 20.12 -9.00 -3.28
C THR A 86 18.91 -9.71 -2.69
N TRP A 87 17.77 -9.02 -2.72
CA TRP A 87 16.50 -9.53 -2.22
C TRP A 87 15.44 -9.41 -3.31
N LYS A 88 14.68 -10.48 -3.52
CA LYS A 88 13.54 -10.53 -4.43
C LYS A 88 12.25 -10.65 -3.64
N ASN A 89 11.27 -9.80 -3.91
CA ASN A 89 9.92 -9.98 -3.40
C ASN A 89 9.34 -11.24 -4.04
N ILE A 90 8.80 -12.13 -3.22
CA ILE A 90 8.23 -13.41 -3.64
C ILE A 90 6.75 -13.55 -3.25
N SER A 91 6.11 -12.47 -2.78
CA SER A 91 4.72 -12.45 -2.31
C SER A 91 3.77 -11.65 -3.22
N ASP A 92 4.30 -10.73 -4.02
CA ASP A 92 3.51 -9.86 -4.89
C ASP A 92 2.70 -10.69 -5.89
N GLY A 93 1.44 -10.29 -6.10
CA GLY A 93 0.48 -11.03 -6.92
C GLY A 93 -0.23 -12.19 -6.19
N PHE A 94 0.21 -12.57 -4.99
CA PHE A 94 -0.41 -13.63 -4.19
C PHE A 94 -1.01 -13.11 -2.88
N PHE A 95 -0.25 -12.32 -2.12
CA PHE A 95 -0.65 -11.90 -0.79
C PHE A 95 -1.57 -10.67 -0.87
N LYS A 96 -2.59 -10.63 -0.01
CA LYS A 96 -3.51 -9.48 0.08
C LYS A 96 -2.99 -8.38 1.02
N THR A 97 -2.08 -8.73 1.93
CA THR A 97 -1.48 -7.81 2.90
C THR A 97 0.04 -7.86 2.83
N GLY A 98 0.70 -6.74 3.17
CA GLY A 98 2.16 -6.64 3.15
C GLY A 98 2.83 -6.86 4.51
N THR A 99 2.06 -7.16 5.57
CA THR A 99 2.59 -7.27 6.94
C THR A 99 2.84 -8.72 7.30
N VAL A 100 4.10 -9.09 7.49
CA VAL A 100 4.48 -10.47 7.80
C VAL A 100 4.86 -10.56 9.29
N GLY A 101 4.27 -11.53 9.98
CA GLY A 101 4.53 -11.78 11.40
C GLY A 101 5.46 -12.95 11.67
N ALA A 102 5.43 -13.99 10.82
CA ALA A 102 6.23 -15.19 10.97
C ALA A 102 6.51 -15.87 9.61
N ILE A 103 7.65 -16.54 9.47
CA ILE A 103 8.01 -17.36 8.31
C ILE A 103 8.76 -18.59 8.79
N ALA A 104 8.39 -19.77 8.29
CA ALA A 104 9.10 -21.01 8.53
C ALA A 104 9.29 -21.81 7.24
N VAL A 105 10.45 -22.47 7.12
CA VAL A 105 10.80 -23.36 6.02
C VAL A 105 10.95 -24.76 6.60
N SER A 106 10.34 -25.77 5.96
CA SER A 106 10.40 -27.13 6.49
C SER A 106 11.82 -27.70 6.35
N GLU A 107 12.32 -28.31 7.43
CA GLU A 107 13.63 -28.95 7.43
C GLU A 107 13.66 -30.21 6.55
N SER A 108 12.54 -30.96 6.50
CA SER A 108 12.43 -32.19 5.70
C SER A 108 12.28 -31.93 4.20
N ASN A 109 11.70 -30.80 3.82
CA ASN A 109 11.52 -30.40 2.43
C ASN A 109 11.53 -28.88 2.31
N THR A 110 12.68 -28.34 1.90
CA THR A 110 12.91 -26.89 1.82
C THR A 110 12.07 -26.16 0.77
N ASN A 111 11.31 -26.88 -0.05
CA ASN A 111 10.31 -26.26 -0.93
C ASN A 111 9.04 -25.84 -0.19
N ILE A 112 8.79 -26.41 0.98
CA ILE A 112 7.63 -26.09 1.80
C ILE A 112 7.96 -24.88 2.68
N VAL A 113 7.22 -23.80 2.46
CA VAL A 113 7.35 -22.56 3.23
C VAL A 113 5.98 -22.14 3.73
N TYR A 114 5.88 -21.80 5.01
CA TYR A 114 4.69 -21.25 5.62
C TYR A 114 4.93 -19.83 6.07
N VAL A 115 3.93 -18.97 5.92
CA VAL A 115 3.98 -17.56 6.29
C VAL A 115 2.74 -17.20 7.08
N GLY A 116 2.94 -16.63 8.27
CA GLY A 116 1.90 -16.03 9.08
C GLY A 116 1.86 -14.52 8.88
N MET A 117 0.68 -14.00 8.55
CA MET A 117 0.49 -12.57 8.30
C MET A 117 0.15 -11.81 9.59
N GLY A 118 0.45 -10.51 9.58
CA GLY A 118 0.23 -9.59 10.68
C GLY A 118 1.39 -9.57 11.65
N GLU A 119 2.07 -8.41 11.76
CA GLU A 119 3.21 -8.31 12.67
C GLU A 119 2.77 -8.43 14.14
N HIS A 120 3.58 -9.06 14.98
CA HIS A 120 3.24 -9.28 16.39
C HIS A 120 3.69 -8.14 17.32
N ALA A 121 4.67 -7.33 16.89
CA ALA A 121 5.20 -6.24 17.67
C ALA A 121 4.25 -5.03 17.65
N ALA A 122 3.29 -5.01 18.58
CA ALA A 122 2.36 -3.89 18.74
C ALA A 122 3.10 -2.58 19.01
N ARG A 123 2.86 -1.56 18.19
CA ARG A 123 3.39 -0.20 18.38
C ARG A 123 2.27 0.83 18.45
N GLY A 124 2.47 1.85 19.29
CA GLY A 124 1.52 2.95 19.48
C GLY A 124 1.30 3.85 18.25
N VAL A 125 2.11 3.73 17.20
CA VAL A 125 1.96 4.52 15.97
C VAL A 125 1.21 3.76 14.88
N MET A 126 1.60 2.51 14.62
CA MET A 126 0.96 1.65 13.61
C MET A 126 1.38 0.20 13.81
N THR A 127 0.38 -0.69 13.85
CA THR A 127 0.50 -2.15 13.74
C THR A 127 -0.55 -2.59 12.72
N SER A 128 -0.14 -3.23 11.63
CA SER A 128 -1.08 -3.68 10.61
C SER A 128 -1.51 -5.12 10.87
N MET A 129 -2.81 -5.38 10.70
CA MET A 129 -3.36 -6.73 10.76
C MET A 129 -3.05 -7.47 9.45
N GLY A 130 -2.77 -8.75 9.57
CA GLY A 130 -2.71 -9.70 8.47
C GLY A 130 -4.04 -10.40 8.23
N ASP A 131 -4.02 -11.26 7.23
CA ASP A 131 -5.18 -11.97 6.68
C ASP A 131 -5.06 -13.50 6.81
N GLY A 132 -4.26 -13.98 7.78
CA GLY A 132 -4.10 -15.40 8.06
C GLY A 132 -2.79 -15.98 7.53
N MET A 133 -2.84 -17.18 6.97
CA MET A 133 -1.66 -17.96 6.60
C MET A 133 -1.57 -18.24 5.11
N TYR A 134 -0.33 -18.27 4.63
CA TYR A 134 0.02 -18.67 3.28
C TYR A 134 1.00 -19.84 3.31
N LYS A 135 0.89 -20.73 2.32
CA LYS A 135 1.78 -21.86 2.10
C LYS A 135 2.32 -21.83 0.67
N SER A 136 3.59 -22.12 0.52
CA SER A 136 4.23 -22.46 -0.74
C SER A 136 4.74 -23.90 -0.69
N THR A 137 4.74 -24.58 -1.84
CA THR A 137 5.33 -25.91 -2.04
C THR A 137 6.44 -25.89 -3.09
N ASP A 138 6.89 -24.70 -3.49
CA ASP A 138 7.89 -24.47 -4.53
C ASP A 138 8.92 -23.38 -4.14
N ALA A 139 9.23 -23.32 -2.83
CA ALA A 139 10.18 -22.41 -2.22
C ALA A 139 9.83 -20.92 -2.39
N GLY A 140 8.54 -20.61 -2.54
CA GLY A 140 7.99 -19.27 -2.62
C GLY A 140 7.77 -18.74 -4.02
N LYS A 141 7.77 -19.58 -5.07
CA LYS A 141 7.43 -19.13 -6.43
C LYS A 141 5.92 -18.92 -6.57
N THR A 142 5.14 -19.77 -5.92
CA THR A 142 3.69 -19.66 -5.82
C THR A 142 3.22 -19.87 -4.39
N TRP A 143 2.06 -19.31 -4.07
CA TRP A 143 1.47 -19.36 -2.75
C TRP A 143 -0.01 -19.70 -2.80
N SER A 144 -0.49 -20.41 -1.79
CA SER A 144 -1.89 -20.64 -1.50
C SER A 144 -2.22 -20.10 -0.12
N HIS A 145 -3.33 -19.37 -0.02
CA HIS A 145 -3.90 -18.99 1.27
C HIS A 145 -4.57 -20.20 1.91
N ILE A 146 -4.29 -20.45 3.18
CA ILE A 146 -4.68 -21.69 3.88
C ILE A 146 -5.54 -21.43 5.13
N GLY A 147 -6.10 -20.23 5.26
CA GLY A 147 -7.03 -19.86 6.33
C GLY A 147 -6.42 -19.03 7.46
N LEU A 148 -7.02 -19.11 8.65
CA LEU A 148 -6.74 -18.27 9.82
C LEU A 148 -7.03 -16.77 9.60
N ASP A 149 -8.02 -16.45 8.78
CA ASP A 149 -8.38 -15.10 8.32
C ASP A 149 -8.59 -14.09 9.46
N GLN A 150 -9.08 -14.57 10.61
CA GLN A 150 -9.40 -13.74 11.77
C GLN A 150 -8.29 -13.68 12.82
N SER A 151 -7.14 -14.33 12.57
CA SER A 151 -6.00 -14.34 13.51
C SER A 151 -5.41 -12.94 13.74
N ARG A 152 -5.46 -12.08 12.71
CA ARG A 152 -4.90 -10.72 12.65
C ARG A 152 -3.40 -10.61 12.83
N HIS A 153 -2.81 -11.31 13.80
CA HIS A 153 -1.38 -11.28 14.11
C HIS A 153 -0.91 -12.71 14.40
N ILE A 154 0.01 -13.20 13.57
CA ILE A 154 0.64 -14.51 13.76
C ILE A 154 2.10 -14.26 14.12
N SER A 155 2.44 -14.47 15.39
CA SER A 155 3.77 -14.18 15.92
C SER A 155 4.79 -15.27 15.66
N ASP A 156 4.35 -16.50 15.42
CA ASP A 156 5.24 -17.64 15.23
C ASP A 156 4.59 -18.73 14.38
N VAL A 157 5.42 -19.48 13.65
CA VAL A 157 5.06 -20.66 12.86
C VAL A 157 6.19 -21.67 13.03
N VAL A 158 5.86 -22.89 13.44
CA VAL A 158 6.82 -23.97 13.68
C VAL A 158 6.40 -25.20 12.88
N ILE A 159 7.33 -25.79 12.12
CA ILE A 159 7.11 -26.90 11.18
C ILE A 159 8.35 -27.80 11.06
#